data_AF-W1YN70-F1
#
_entry.id   AF-W1YN70-F1
#
_cell.length_a   1.000
_cell.length_b   1.000
_cell.length_c   1.000
_cell.angle_alpha   90.00
_cell.angle_beta   90.00
_cell.angle_gamma   90.00
#
_symmetry.space_group_name_H-M   'P 1'
#
loop_
_entity.id
_entity.type
_entity.pdbx_description
1 polymer ?
#
loop_
_entity_poly.entity_id
_entity_poly.type
_entity_poly.pdbx_seq_one_letter_code
_entity_poly.pdbx_strand_id
1 'polypeptide(L)' 'TMPLGHREEIYAIASKYDLFIYEDDPYGEIRFAGEYIPTFKSFDTENRVLYAGSYSKTLSAGLRVGFLFGPSKVI' A
#
# COMPACT_ATOMS: atom_id res chain seq x y z
N THR A 1 -10.73 -5.75 4.33
CA THR A 1 -9.81 -5.43 3.22
C THR A 1 -10.61 -4.99 2.03
N MET A 2 -10.16 -3.94 1.33
CA MET A 2 -10.82 -3.46 0.10
C MET A 2 -10.72 -4.56 -1.00
N PRO A 3 -11.82 -4.90 -1.70
CA PRO A 3 -11.78 -5.86 -2.81
C PRO A 3 -10.88 -5.39 -3.96
N LEU A 4 -10.32 -6.34 -4.73
CA LEU A 4 -9.41 -6.02 -5.83
C LEU A 4 -10.03 -5.09 -6.89
N GLY A 5 -11.26 -5.37 -7.33
CA GLY A 5 -11.93 -4.53 -8.34
C GLY A 5 -12.08 -3.06 -7.91
N HIS A 6 -12.32 -2.80 -6.62
CA HIS A 6 -12.38 -1.44 -6.11
C HIS A 6 -11.00 -0.77 -6.05
N ARG A 7 -9.92 -1.54 -5.82
CA ARG A 7 -8.54 -1.04 -5.92
C ARG A 7 -8.20 -0.68 -7.38
N GLU A 8 -8.62 -1.49 -8.34
CA GLU A 8 -8.42 -1.23 -9.78
C GLU A 8 -9.16 0.05 -10.22
N GLU A 9 -10.41 0.25 -9.77
CA GLU A 9 -11.17 1.49 -10.01
C GLU A 9 -10.45 2.73 -9.44
N ILE A 10 -9.96 2.66 -8.20
CA ILE A 10 -9.20 3.74 -7.59
C ILE A 10 -7.90 4.01 -8.35
N TYR A 11 -7.18 2.95 -8.76
CA TYR A 11 -5.95 3.10 -9.55
C TYR A 11 -6.22 3.78 -10.89
N ALA A 12 -7.30 3.41 -11.57
CA ALA A 12 -7.70 4.05 -12.83
C ALA A 12 -8.03 5.54 -12.65
N ILE A 13 -8.69 5.92 -11.54
CA ILE A 13 -8.92 7.33 -11.20
C ILE A 13 -7.60 8.05 -10.94
N ALA A 14 -6.71 7.46 -10.14
CA ALA A 14 -5.41 8.05 -9.84
C ALA A 14 -4.58 8.24 -11.11
N SER A 15 -4.55 7.25 -11.99
CA SER A 15 -3.93 7.33 -13.32
C SER A 15 -4.51 8.47 -14.16
N LYS A 16 -5.83 8.54 -14.28
CA LYS A 16 -6.54 9.56 -15.08
C LYS A 16 -6.24 10.99 -14.65
N TYR A 17 -6.09 11.24 -13.35
CA TYR A 17 -5.92 12.59 -12.80
C TYR A 17 -4.50 12.88 -12.30
N ASP A 18 -3.53 12.02 -12.63
CA ASP A 18 -2.14 12.11 -12.19
C ASP A 18 -1.98 12.28 -10.67
N LEU A 19 -2.65 11.42 -9.90
CA LEU A 19 -2.64 11.43 -8.44
C LEU A 19 -1.74 10.33 -7.88
N PHE A 20 -1.04 10.63 -6.80
CA PHE A 20 -0.36 9.62 -5.98
C PHE A 20 -1.37 8.84 -5.13
N ILE A 21 -1.06 7.56 -4.88
CA ILE A 21 -1.78 6.74 -3.91
C ILE A 21 -0.87 6.49 -2.72
N TYR A 22 -1.32 6.85 -1.52
CA TYR A 22 -0.67 6.47 -0.27
C TYR A 22 -1.32 5.18 0.26
N GLU A 23 -0.61 4.07 0.15
CA GLU A 23 -1.04 2.76 0.62
C GLU A 23 -0.45 2.49 2.01
N ASP A 24 -1.25 2.71 3.05
CA ASP A 24 -0.90 2.38 4.44
C ASP A 24 -1.27 0.91 4.74
N ASP A 25 -0.25 0.05 4.88
CA ASP A 25 -0.44 -1.39 5.11
C ASP A 25 0.33 -1.92 6.33
N PRO A 26 -0.05 -1.53 7.56
CA PRO A 26 0.61 -2.00 8.78
C PRO A 26 0.21 -3.43 9.20
N TYR A 27 -0.75 -4.05 8.50
CA TYR A 27 -1.31 -5.37 8.83
C TYR A 27 -1.19 -6.40 7.70
N GLY A 28 -0.71 -6.03 6.50
CA GLY A 28 -0.66 -6.89 5.33
C GLY A 28 0.04 -8.23 5.56
N GLU A 29 1.17 -8.20 6.27
CA GLU A 29 1.99 -9.38 6.62
C GLU A 29 1.35 -10.28 7.69
N ILE A 30 0.35 -9.81 8.44
CA ILE A 30 -0.28 -10.52 9.57
C ILE A 30 -1.76 -10.78 9.34
N ARG A 31 -2.11 -11.07 8.09
CA ARG A 31 -3.46 -11.49 7.72
C ARG A 31 -3.64 -12.99 7.94
N PHE A 32 -4.41 -13.38 8.96
CA PHE A 32 -4.57 -14.79 9.36
C PHE A 32 -5.72 -15.54 8.68
N ALA A 33 -6.63 -14.86 8.00
CA ALA A 33 -7.80 -15.47 7.37
C ALA A 33 -8.32 -14.70 6.15
N GLY A 34 -9.09 -15.41 5.31
CA GLY A 34 -9.62 -14.93 4.05
C GLY A 34 -8.61 -14.98 2.89
N GLU A 35 -9.07 -14.64 1.69
CA GLU A 35 -8.24 -14.71 0.48
C GLU A 35 -7.24 -13.55 0.41
N TYR A 36 -6.01 -13.81 -0.03
CA TYR A 36 -5.03 -12.77 -0.33
C TYR A 36 -5.59 -11.78 -1.36
N ILE A 37 -5.38 -10.48 -1.12
CA ILE A 37 -5.80 -9.42 -2.05
C ILE A 37 -4.56 -8.59 -2.39
N PRO A 38 -4.13 -8.54 -3.67
CA PRO A 38 -2.93 -7.81 -4.10
C PRO A 38 -2.96 -6.32 -3.73
N THR A 39 -1.84 -5.80 -3.21
CA THR A 39 -1.67 -4.37 -2.83
C THR A 39 -1.68 -3.47 -4.06
N PHE A 40 -2.01 -2.18 -3.90
CA PHE A 40 -1.86 -1.20 -4.98
C PHE A 40 -0.45 -1.23 -5.56
N LYS A 41 0.57 -1.31 -4.70
CA LYS A 41 1.97 -1.34 -5.12
C LYS A 41 2.30 -2.54 -6.01
N SER A 42 1.65 -3.69 -5.78
CA SER A 42 1.93 -4.93 -6.52
C SER A 42 1.58 -4.87 -8.00
N PHE A 43 0.64 -4.02 -8.39
CA PHE A 43 0.23 -3.79 -9.78
C PHE A 43 0.49 -2.35 -10.27
N ASP A 44 1.31 -1.60 -9.54
CA ASP A 44 1.65 -0.22 -9.87
C ASP A 44 2.64 -0.15 -11.04
N THR A 45 2.10 0.05 -12.25
CA THR A 45 2.87 0.17 -13.51
C THR A 45 3.37 1.58 -13.80
N GLU A 46 2.71 2.59 -13.22
CA GLU A 46 2.99 4.00 -13.47
C GLU A 46 3.89 4.64 -12.40
N ASN A 47 4.37 3.83 -11.44
CA ASN A 47 5.20 4.27 -10.33
C ASN A 47 4.57 5.46 -9.59
N ARG A 48 3.31 5.29 -9.14
CA ARG A 48 2.51 6.32 -8.44
C ARG A 48 2.10 5.93 -7.01
N VAL A 49 2.38 4.70 -6.61
CA VAL A 49 1.97 4.20 -5.29
C VAL A 49 3.13 4.34 -4.29
N LEU A 50 2.86 5.04 -3.19
CA LEU A 50 3.68 5.08 -1.99
C LEU A 50 3.17 4.02 -1.02
N TYR A 51 3.93 2.95 -0.86
CA TYR A 51 3.64 1.87 0.06
C TYR A 51 4.29 2.12 1.42
N ALA A 52 3.48 2.23 2.46
CA ALA A 52 3.91 2.42 3.84
C ALA A 52 3.72 1.12 4.64
N GLY A 53 4.82 0.59 5.16
CA GLY A 53 4.82 -0.55 6.08
C GLY A 53 5.22 -0.14 7.50
N SER A 54 4.80 -0.93 8.49
CA SER A 54 5.11 -0.67 9.90
C SER A 54 5.50 -1.93 10.67
N TYR A 55 6.47 -1.80 11.58
CA TYR A 55 6.79 -2.84 12.55
C TYR A 55 5.97 -2.74 13.84
N SER A 56 5.04 -1.80 13.91
CA SER A 56 4.24 -1.54 15.13
C SER A 56 3.35 -2.70 15.53
N LYS A 57 3.00 -3.59 14.58
CA LYS A 57 2.06 -4.70 14.77
C LYS A 57 2.71 -6.08 14.64
N THR A 58 3.96 -6.12 14.19
CA THR A 58 4.74 -7.35 13.99
C THR A 58 5.87 -7.49 14.99
N LEU A 59 6.49 -6.39 15.44
CA LEU A 59 7.59 -6.41 16.42
C LEU A 59 7.22 -5.69 17.72
N SER A 60 7.09 -4.36 17.66
CA SER A 60 6.73 -3.56 18.81
C SER A 60 6.31 -2.18 18.37
N ALA A 61 5.18 -1.73 18.89
CA ALA A 61 4.75 -0.36 18.73
C ALA A 61 5.89 0.58 19.19
N GLY A 62 6.44 0.37 20.40
CA GLY A 62 7.39 1.27 21.06
C GLY A 62 8.67 1.59 20.28
N LEU A 63 9.04 0.78 19.28
CA LEU A 63 10.17 1.05 18.40
C LEU A 63 9.97 2.28 17.52
N ARG A 64 8.72 2.62 17.16
CA ARG A 64 8.39 3.73 16.25
C ARG A 64 9.09 3.61 14.88
N VAL A 65 9.33 2.38 14.41
CA VAL A 65 9.97 2.12 13.11
C VAL A 65 8.94 1.64 12.10
N GLY A 66 9.02 2.22 10.90
CA GLY A 66 8.33 1.80 9.69
C GLY A 66 9.20 2.09 8.48
N PHE A 67 8.65 1.89 7.29
CA PHE A 67 9.33 2.17 6.03
C PHE A 67 8.35 2.70 4.99
N LEU A 68 8.88 3.44 4.03
CA LEU A 68 8.14 3.94 2.89
C LEU A 68 8.87 3.49 1.62
N PHE A 69 8.14 2.90 0.68
CA PHE A 69 8.64 2.51 -0.62
C PHE A 69 7.80 3.15 -1.71
N GLY A 70 8.44 3.77 -2.69
CA GLY A 70 7.71 4.56 -3.67
C GLY A 70 8.59 5.32 -4.65
N PRO A 71 8.01 6.26 -5.40
CA PRO A 71 8.69 6.94 -6.50
C PRO A 71 9.79 7.87 -5.98
N SER A 72 10.98 7.86 -6.59
CA SER A 72 12.11 8.72 -6.19
C SER A 72 11.85 10.22 -6.30
N LYS A 73 10.75 10.63 -6.95
CA LYS A 73 10.32 12.04 -6.98
C LYS A 73 9.72 12.50 -5.65
N VAL A 74 9.29 11.56 -4.81
CA VAL A 74 8.59 11.83 -3.54
C VAL A 74 9.42 11.46 -2.32
N ILE A 75 10.36 10.50 -2.46
CA ILE A 75 11.29 10.04 -1.40
C ILE A 75 12.66 10.68 -1.56
#